data_AF-A0A7J6XH59-F1
#
_entry.id   AF-A0A7J6XH59-F1
#
_cell.length_a   1.000
_cell.length_b   1.000
_cell.length_c   1.000
_cell.angle_alpha   90.00
_cell.angle_beta   90.00
_cell.angle_gamma   90.00
#
_symmetry.space_group_name_H-M   'P 1'
#
loop_
_entity.id
_entity.type
_entity.pdbx_description
1 polymer ?
#
loop_
_entity_poly.entity_id
_entity_poly.type
_entity_poly.pdbx_seq_one_letter_code
_entity_poly.pdbx_strand_id
1 'polypeptide(L)'
;MIGSVTGQALMEIREVGLGKSSADESREADSGPLPPWDDESGFCGQFDDGNDYSDVEDPITLVSQPRQVNKIEVHYDKTSKQADVHALKGTLWNHIQETANMPEMVNEAAVSFRSALANFPADCQAAAREDISPHLCFICLLHLANEHNLSIRGCPNMDDLHIGFPNVA
;
A
#
# COMPACT_ATOMS: atom_id res chain seq x y z
N MET A 1 -30.07 -14.65 48.27
CA MET A 1 -29.56 -15.35 47.07
C MET A 1 -29.91 -14.48 45.89
N ILE A 2 -29.05 -13.92 45.05
CA ILE A 2 -27.61 -13.89 44.80
C ILE A 2 -27.51 -12.62 43.91
N GLY A 3 -26.84 -11.54 44.28
CA GLY A 3 -25.41 -11.38 44.09
C GLY A 3 -25.05 -11.33 42.61
N SER A 4 -25.11 -10.16 41.96
CA SER A 4 -24.34 -9.89 40.74
C SER A 4 -23.78 -8.47 40.81
N VAL A 5 -22.55 -8.42 41.30
CA VAL A 5 -21.59 -7.35 41.08
C VAL A 5 -20.97 -7.59 39.72
N THR A 6 -21.09 -6.66 38.78
CA THR A 6 -20.22 -6.62 37.60
C THR A 6 -19.36 -5.37 37.73
N GLY A 7 -18.13 -5.61 38.20
CA GLY A 7 -17.09 -4.62 38.26
C GLY A 7 -16.76 -4.11 36.86
N GLN A 8 -16.84 -2.79 36.69
CA GLN A 8 -16.10 -2.12 35.65
C GLN A 8 -14.68 -1.91 36.18
N ALA A 9 -13.73 -2.69 35.62
CA ALA A 9 -12.32 -2.47 35.83
C ALA A 9 -11.73 -1.87 34.54
N LEU A 10 -11.20 -0.65 34.73
CA LEU A 10 -10.05 -0.03 34.06
C LEU A 10 -9.73 -0.45 32.60
N MET A 11 -9.87 0.52 31.71
CA MET A 11 -8.77 0.90 30.81
C MET A 11 -8.66 2.44 30.82
N GLU A 12 -8.01 2.97 31.86
CA GLU A 12 -7.46 4.31 31.84
C GLU A 12 -5.99 4.18 31.43
N ILE A 13 -5.69 4.49 30.17
CA ILE A 13 -4.32 4.54 29.66
C ILE A 13 -4.17 5.81 28.82
N ARG A 14 -3.57 6.82 29.48
CA ARG A 14 -2.58 7.79 28.99
C ARG A 14 -3.07 8.96 28.12
N GLU A 15 -3.36 10.07 28.79
CA GLU A 15 -2.89 11.37 28.28
C GLU A 15 -1.43 11.56 28.70
N VAL A 16 -0.53 11.72 27.72
CA VAL A 16 0.85 12.14 27.96
C VAL A 16 0.98 13.59 27.52
N GLY A 17 1.44 14.40 28.46
CA GLY A 17 1.48 15.86 28.44
C GLY A 17 2.06 16.50 27.18
N LEU A 18 1.37 17.56 26.78
CA LEU A 18 1.87 18.64 25.94
C LEU A 18 2.95 19.43 26.73
N GLY A 19 4.22 19.09 26.51
CA GLY A 19 5.37 19.81 27.04
C GLY A 19 6.12 20.56 25.93
N LYS A 20 6.08 21.88 25.98
CA LYS A 20 6.92 22.81 25.18
C LYS A 20 8.37 22.73 25.64
N SER A 21 9.35 22.74 24.72
CA SER A 21 10.60 23.50 24.92
C SER A 21 11.38 23.71 23.62
N SER A 22 11.90 24.93 23.51
CA SER A 22 12.84 25.49 22.54
C SER A 22 14.27 24.94 22.73
N ALA A 23 15.04 24.80 21.65
CA ALA A 23 16.36 25.45 21.44
C ALA A 23 17.18 24.78 20.31
N ASP A 24 17.60 25.63 19.38
CA ASP A 24 18.82 25.65 18.56
C ASP A 24 19.97 24.72 18.95
N GLU A 25 20.62 24.03 17.99
CA GLU A 25 22.07 24.09 17.78
C GLU A 25 22.50 23.37 16.48
N SER A 26 23.34 24.06 15.70
CA SER A 26 24.03 23.59 14.49
C SER A 26 25.24 22.70 14.82
N ARG A 27 25.66 21.80 13.90
CA ARG A 27 27.05 21.31 13.63
C ARG A 27 26.98 20.04 12.76
N GLU A 28 27.37 20.09 11.49
CA GLU A 28 28.72 19.87 10.91
C GLU A 28 28.89 18.46 10.34
N ALA A 29 29.41 18.42 9.12
CA ALA A 29 29.63 17.23 8.31
C ALA A 29 30.91 16.51 8.74
N ASP A 30 30.85 15.18 8.86
CA ASP A 30 32.03 14.33 9.03
C ASP A 30 32.05 13.26 7.94
N SER A 31 32.79 13.57 6.87
CA SER A 31 33.11 12.63 5.80
C SER A 31 34.48 12.04 6.10
N GLY A 32 34.51 10.88 6.76
CA GLY A 32 35.74 10.12 7.00
C GLY A 32 36.27 9.44 5.72
N PRO A 33 37.60 9.37 5.49
CA PRO A 33 38.18 8.71 4.32
C PRO A 33 38.11 7.18 4.44
N LEU A 34 37.68 6.50 3.38
CA LEU A 34 37.75 5.05 3.26
C LEU A 34 39.22 4.59 3.08
N PRO A 35 39.64 3.45 3.65
CA PRO A 35 41.01 2.99 3.55
C PRO A 35 41.35 2.56 2.11
N PRO A 36 42.55 2.93 1.60
CA PRO A 36 43.10 2.38 0.37
C PRO A 36 43.37 0.90 0.60
N TRP A 37 42.82 0.03 -0.25
CA TRP A 37 43.21 -1.38 -0.21
C TRP A 37 44.69 -1.46 -0.58
N ASP A 38 45.50 -1.83 0.41
CA ASP A 38 46.94 -2.02 0.29
C ASP A 38 47.26 -2.97 -0.87
N ASP A 39 48.00 -2.41 -1.82
CA ASP A 39 48.70 -3.07 -2.90
C ASP A 39 50.05 -3.55 -2.35
N GLU A 40 50.09 -4.77 -1.80
CA GLU A 40 51.34 -5.51 -1.69
C GLU A 40 51.08 -7.01 -1.78
N SER A 41 51.40 -7.59 -2.92
CA SER A 41 51.70 -9.01 -3.04
C SER A 41 52.79 -9.16 -4.09
N GLY A 42 54.02 -9.04 -3.62
CA GLY A 42 55.19 -9.46 -4.37
C GLY A 42 55.07 -10.93 -4.73
N PHE A 43 55.01 -11.21 -6.03
CA PHE A 43 55.32 -12.53 -6.57
C PHE A 43 56.32 -12.37 -7.70
N CYS A 44 57.54 -12.85 -7.44
CA CYS A 44 58.58 -13.01 -8.42
C CYS A 44 58.15 -14.05 -9.47
N GLY A 45 58.28 -13.69 -10.74
CA GLY A 45 57.94 -14.56 -11.86
C GLY A 45 58.58 -14.02 -13.13
N GLN A 46 59.90 -14.09 -13.19
CA GLN A 46 60.66 -13.87 -14.40
C GLN A 46 60.43 -15.08 -15.31
N PHE A 47 59.57 -14.92 -16.31
CA PHE A 47 59.47 -15.83 -17.44
C PHE A 47 59.76 -15.02 -18.70
N ASP A 48 61.02 -15.08 -19.12
CA ASP A 48 61.41 -14.91 -20.50
C ASP A 48 61.01 -16.21 -21.22
N ASP A 49 59.91 -16.16 -21.96
CA ASP A 49 59.58 -17.20 -22.93
C ASP A 49 59.06 -16.50 -24.19
N GLY A 50 59.99 -16.28 -25.11
CA GLY A 50 59.71 -15.74 -26.42
C GLY A 50 58.76 -16.67 -27.17
N ASN A 51 57.49 -16.28 -27.22
CA ASN A 51 56.53 -16.89 -28.12
C ASN A 51 56.16 -15.89 -29.22
N ASP A 52 56.84 -16.06 -30.35
CA ASP A 52 56.51 -15.57 -31.68
C ASP A 52 55.08 -16.01 -32.05
N TYR A 53 54.08 -15.22 -31.66
CA TYR A 53 52.73 -15.37 -32.16
C TYR A 53 52.67 -14.70 -33.52
N SER A 54 52.82 -15.50 -34.57
CA SER A 54 52.40 -15.14 -35.91
C SER A 54 50.99 -14.57 -35.85
N ASP A 55 50.85 -13.32 -36.28
CA ASP A 55 49.60 -12.61 -36.56
C ASP A 55 48.86 -13.30 -37.72
N VAL A 56 48.30 -14.48 -37.43
CA VAL A 56 47.25 -15.07 -38.25
C VAL A 56 45.95 -14.72 -37.55
N GLU A 57 45.29 -13.70 -38.08
CA GLU A 57 43.91 -13.34 -37.78
C GLU A 57 43.01 -14.57 -37.99
N ASP A 58 42.84 -15.39 -36.96
CA ASP A 58 41.72 -16.33 -36.89
C ASP A 58 40.46 -15.46 -36.84
N PRO A 59 39.55 -15.51 -37.82
CA PRO A 59 38.35 -14.71 -37.79
C PRO A 59 37.49 -15.20 -36.63
N ILE A 60 37.70 -14.58 -35.47
CA ILE A 60 36.97 -14.80 -34.23
C ILE A 60 35.51 -14.87 -34.63
N THR A 61 34.88 -16.03 -34.45
CA THR A 61 33.48 -16.23 -34.84
C THR A 61 32.62 -15.42 -33.88
N LEU A 62 32.46 -14.12 -34.17
CA LEU A 62 31.81 -13.17 -33.29
C LEU A 62 30.37 -13.61 -33.09
N VAL A 63 30.01 -13.83 -31.82
CA VAL A 63 28.62 -14.11 -31.44
C VAL A 63 27.73 -12.93 -31.82
N SER A 64 26.52 -13.24 -32.31
CA SER A 64 25.56 -12.23 -32.75
C SER A 64 25.21 -11.23 -31.64
N GLN A 65 25.07 -9.96 -32.00
CA GLN A 65 24.73 -8.89 -31.06
C GLN A 65 23.45 -9.24 -30.27
N PRO A 66 23.44 -9.06 -28.94
CA PRO A 66 22.26 -9.30 -28.11
C PRO A 66 21.06 -8.45 -28.52
N ARG A 67 19.84 -8.95 -28.27
CA ARG A 67 18.59 -8.24 -28.57
C ARG A 67 18.52 -6.93 -27.77
N GLN A 68 18.52 -5.80 -28.47
CA GLN A 68 18.25 -4.50 -27.88
C GLN A 68 16.73 -4.30 -27.73
N VAL A 69 16.31 -3.78 -26.58
CA VAL A 69 14.93 -3.39 -26.30
C VAL A 69 14.89 -1.92 -25.89
N ASN A 70 13.76 -1.25 -26.18
CA ASN A 70 13.59 0.15 -25.82
C ASN A 70 13.65 0.35 -24.31
N LYS A 71 14.29 1.44 -23.90
CA LYS A 71 14.28 1.89 -22.51
C LYS A 71 12.88 2.41 -22.18
N ILE A 72 12.19 1.73 -21.26
CA ILE A 72 10.89 2.16 -20.73
C ILE A 72 11.15 3.01 -19.50
N GLU A 73 10.69 4.27 -19.52
CA GLU A 73 10.74 5.14 -18.35
C GLU A 73 9.53 4.88 -17.46
N VAL A 74 9.78 4.36 -16.26
CA VAL A 74 8.76 4.11 -15.24
C VAL A 74 8.68 5.36 -14.35
N HIS A 75 7.52 6.00 -14.32
CA HIS A 75 7.27 7.12 -13.43
C HIS A 75 6.96 6.60 -12.03
N TYR A 76 7.63 7.17 -11.02
CA TYR A 76 7.42 6.84 -9.61
C TYR A 76 6.72 8.02 -8.94
N ASP A 77 5.83 7.72 -8.00
CA ASP A 77 5.24 8.75 -7.15
C ASP A 77 6.31 9.33 -6.22
N LYS A 78 6.42 10.66 -6.19
CA LYS A 78 7.37 11.39 -5.33
C LYS A 78 6.79 11.73 -3.97
N THR A 79 5.49 11.57 -3.79
CA THR A 79 4.73 11.96 -2.60
C THR A 79 3.80 10.83 -2.21
N SER A 80 3.58 10.66 -0.91
CA SER A 80 2.58 9.72 -0.41
C SER A 80 1.19 10.20 -0.78
N LYS A 81 0.36 9.30 -1.28
CA LYS A 81 -1.07 9.53 -1.45
C LYS A 81 -1.73 9.42 -0.08
N GLN A 82 -2.44 10.47 0.34
CA GLN A 82 -3.19 10.49 1.60
C GLN A 82 -4.67 10.44 1.29
N ALA A 83 -5.41 9.63 2.05
CA ALA A 83 -6.85 9.55 1.97
C ALA A 83 -7.44 9.86 3.35
N ASP A 84 -8.40 10.79 3.41
CA ASP A 84 -9.18 11.05 4.61
C ASP A 84 -10.20 9.92 4.81
N VAL A 85 -9.90 9.02 5.75
CA VAL A 85 -10.73 7.84 6.04
C VAL A 85 -12.11 8.24 6.56
N HIS A 86 -12.24 9.34 7.30
CA HIS A 86 -13.54 9.78 7.82
C HIS A 86 -14.45 10.26 6.69
N ALA A 87 -13.92 11.12 5.82
CA ALA A 87 -14.65 11.57 4.63
C ALA A 87 -15.02 10.39 3.73
N LEU A 88 -14.09 9.44 3.52
CA LEU A 88 -14.31 8.26 2.69
C LEU A 88 -15.43 7.37 3.24
N LYS A 89 -15.40 7.09 4.54
CA LYS A 89 -16.44 6.30 5.22
C LYS A 89 -17.81 6.95 5.09
N GLY A 90 -17.90 8.27 5.31
CA GLY A 90 -19.15 9.01 5.17
C GLY A 90 -19.71 8.94 3.75
N THR A 91 -18.88 9.15 2.73
CA THR A 91 -19.27 9.03 1.33
C THR A 91 -19.72 7.60 0.98
N LEU A 92 -18.95 6.59 1.38
CA LEU A 92 -19.26 5.19 1.11
C LEU A 92 -20.58 4.76 1.78
N TRP A 93 -20.79 5.19 3.02
CA TRP A 93 -22.01 4.88 3.78
C TRP A 93 -23.26 5.50 3.15
N ASN A 94 -23.21 6.78 2.78
CA ASN A 94 -24.32 7.45 2.11
C ASN A 94 -24.68 6.74 0.80
N HIS A 95 -23.67 6.37 0.00
CA HIS A 95 -23.88 5.70 -1.28
C HIS A 95 -24.51 4.30 -1.12
N ILE A 96 -24.08 3.53 -0.12
CA ILE A 96 -24.66 2.22 0.20
C ILE A 96 -26.13 2.36 0.62
N GLN A 97 -26.47 3.36 1.44
CA GLN A 97 -27.86 3.65 1.84
C GLN A 97 -28.73 4.10 0.66
N GLU A 98 -28.25 5.01 -0.18
CA GLU A 98 -28.99 5.48 -1.36
C GLU A 98 -29.33 4.31 -2.30
N THR A 99 -28.37 3.41 -2.52
CA THR A 99 -28.57 2.22 -3.36
C THR A 99 -29.61 1.27 -2.74
N ALA A 100 -29.64 1.16 -1.42
CA ALA A 100 -30.61 0.32 -0.71
C ALA A 100 -32.04 0.85 -0.73
N ASN A 101 -32.20 2.18 -0.79
CA ASN A 101 -33.51 2.85 -0.77
C ASN A 101 -34.18 2.92 -2.15
N MET A 102 -33.52 2.46 -3.22
CA MET A 102 -34.09 2.44 -4.56
C MET A 102 -35.15 1.32 -4.68
N PRO A 103 -36.41 1.63 -5.02
CA PRO A 103 -37.56 0.71 -4.91
C PRO A 103 -37.61 -0.41 -5.96
N GLU A 104 -36.56 -0.62 -6.76
CA GLU A 104 -36.59 -1.54 -7.91
C GLU A 104 -36.02 -2.95 -7.64
N MET A 105 -35.51 -3.25 -6.43
CA MET A 105 -34.96 -4.57 -6.11
C MET A 105 -35.87 -5.35 -5.14
N VAL A 106 -36.80 -6.11 -5.70
CA VAL A 106 -37.86 -6.88 -5.01
C VAL A 106 -37.37 -8.16 -4.33
N ASN A 107 -36.07 -8.44 -4.26
CA ASN A 107 -35.58 -9.61 -3.53
C ASN A 107 -34.30 -9.32 -2.76
N GLU A 108 -34.46 -9.29 -1.44
CA GLU A 108 -33.44 -9.22 -0.41
C GLU A 108 -32.66 -7.89 -0.39
N ALA A 109 -32.82 -7.12 0.68
CA ALA A 109 -32.22 -5.79 0.91
C ALA A 109 -30.68 -5.85 1.03
N ALA A 110 -30.01 -6.27 -0.05
CA ALA A 110 -28.60 -6.56 -0.09
C ALA A 110 -27.95 -5.83 -1.28
N VAL A 111 -27.07 -4.88 -0.97
CA VAL A 111 -26.34 -4.06 -1.96
C VAL A 111 -25.05 -4.77 -2.38
N SER A 112 -24.79 -4.87 -3.69
CA SER A 112 -23.52 -5.37 -4.21
C SER A 112 -22.40 -4.35 -3.96
N PHE A 113 -21.29 -4.78 -3.36
CA PHE A 113 -20.13 -3.94 -3.09
C PHE A 113 -19.45 -3.49 -4.38
N ARG A 114 -19.32 -4.38 -5.37
CA ARG A 114 -18.81 -4.03 -6.70
C ARG A 114 -19.64 -2.92 -7.34
N SER A 115 -20.96 -2.98 -7.21
CA SER A 115 -21.87 -1.97 -7.75
C SER A 115 -21.71 -0.62 -7.03
N ALA A 116 -21.54 -0.64 -5.71
CA ALA A 116 -21.23 0.55 -4.92
C ALA A 116 -19.87 1.18 -5.28
N LEU A 117 -18.87 0.37 -5.66
CA LEU A 117 -17.57 0.88 -6.14
C LEU A 117 -17.67 1.45 -7.57
N ALA A 118 -18.43 0.80 -8.44
CA ALA A 118 -18.61 1.25 -9.82
C ALA A 118 -19.33 2.62 -9.87
N ASN A 119 -20.37 2.78 -9.06
CA ASN A 119 -21.16 4.01 -8.99
C ASN A 119 -20.66 5.01 -7.93
N PHE A 120 -19.47 4.77 -7.37
CA PHE A 120 -18.89 5.64 -6.36
C PHE A 120 -18.80 7.10 -6.88
N PRO A 121 -19.09 8.12 -6.08
CA PRO A 121 -19.06 9.51 -6.54
C PRO A 121 -17.64 9.95 -6.91
N ALA A 122 -17.51 10.71 -8.00
CA ALA A 122 -16.22 11.28 -8.42
C ALA A 122 -15.76 12.41 -7.49
N ASP A 123 -16.70 13.14 -6.88
CA ASP A 123 -16.43 14.31 -6.05
C ASP A 123 -16.19 13.94 -4.57
N CYS A 124 -15.44 12.87 -4.32
CA CYS A 124 -15.09 12.48 -2.96
C CYS A 124 -14.05 13.45 -2.39
N GLN A 125 -14.39 14.14 -1.30
CA GLN A 125 -13.45 15.04 -0.60
C GLN A 125 -12.30 14.28 0.08
N ALA A 126 -12.38 12.94 0.16
CA ALA A 126 -11.42 12.12 0.87
C ALA A 126 -10.08 11.97 0.15
N ALA A 127 -10.12 11.83 -1.18
CA ALA A 127 -8.98 11.64 -2.06
C ALA A 127 -9.46 11.73 -3.51
N ALA A 128 -8.53 11.93 -4.44
CA ALA A 128 -8.81 11.77 -5.86
C ALA A 128 -9.26 10.33 -6.15
N ARG A 129 -10.13 10.15 -7.15
CA ARG A 129 -10.76 8.84 -7.41
C ARG A 129 -9.75 7.75 -7.77
N GLU A 130 -8.69 8.13 -8.47
CA GLU A 130 -7.56 7.27 -8.85
C GLU A 130 -6.72 6.79 -7.65
N ASP A 131 -6.79 7.49 -6.51
CA ASP A 131 -6.06 7.15 -5.29
C ASP A 131 -6.90 6.29 -4.34
N ILE A 132 -8.20 6.20 -4.57
CA ILE A 132 -9.12 5.35 -3.81
C ILE A 132 -9.04 3.92 -4.36
N SER A 133 -8.27 3.08 -3.69
CA SER A 133 -8.20 1.65 -4.04
C SER A 133 -9.43 0.87 -3.56
N PRO A 134 -9.84 -0.19 -4.28
CA PRO A 134 -10.89 -1.11 -3.80
C PRO A 134 -10.59 -1.69 -2.42
N HIS A 135 -9.32 -1.91 -2.09
CA HIS A 135 -8.89 -2.40 -0.79
C HIS A 135 -9.20 -1.41 0.34
N LEU A 136 -9.00 -0.11 0.11
CA LEU A 136 -9.30 0.92 1.10
C LEU A 136 -10.80 1.01 1.37
N CYS A 137 -11.62 0.97 0.31
CA CYS A 137 -13.08 0.92 0.45
C CYS A 137 -13.53 -0.34 1.19
N PHE A 138 -12.89 -1.48 0.94
CA PHE A 138 -13.20 -2.73 1.64
C PHE A 138 -12.87 -2.63 3.14
N ILE A 139 -11.72 -2.08 3.50
CA ILE A 139 -11.37 -1.85 4.92
C ILE A 139 -12.38 -0.89 5.58
N CYS A 140 -12.79 0.17 4.87
CA CYS A 140 -13.82 1.09 5.36
C CYS A 140 -15.17 0.39 5.55
N LEU A 141 -15.55 -0.48 4.61
CA LEU A 141 -16.78 -1.28 4.70
C LEU A 141 -16.79 -2.17 5.93
N LEU A 142 -15.67 -2.82 6.26
CA LEU A 142 -15.57 -3.65 7.47
C LEU A 142 -15.80 -2.83 8.75
N HIS A 143 -15.24 -1.62 8.82
CA HIS A 143 -15.50 -0.71 9.93
C HIS A 143 -16.97 -0.28 9.98
N LEU A 144 -17.54 0.08 8.84
CA LEU A 144 -18.95 0.47 8.73
C LEU A 144 -19.90 -0.67 9.14
N ALA A 145 -19.56 -1.92 8.81
CA ALA A 145 -20.36 -3.06 9.22
C ALA A 145 -20.42 -3.22 10.74
N ASN A 146 -19.30 -2.95 11.43
CA ASN A 146 -19.27 -2.96 12.89
C ASN A 146 -20.04 -1.77 13.50
N GLU A 147 -19.95 -0.59 12.88
CA GLU A 147 -20.59 0.65 13.38
C GLU A 147 -22.11 0.68 13.15
N HIS A 148 -22.56 0.18 11.99
CA HIS A 148 -23.95 0.21 11.56
C HIS A 148 -24.64 -1.17 11.60
N ASN A 149 -23.97 -2.19 12.15
CA ASN A 149 -24.47 -3.57 12.25
C ASN A 149 -24.89 -4.16 10.90
N LEU A 150 -24.08 -3.93 9.87
CA LEU A 150 -24.33 -4.47 8.53
C LEU A 150 -23.93 -5.93 8.47
N SER A 151 -24.67 -6.72 7.70
CA SER A 151 -24.32 -8.10 7.39
C SER A 151 -23.53 -8.15 6.09
N ILE A 152 -22.39 -8.83 6.10
CA ILE A 152 -21.53 -8.99 4.94
C ILE A 152 -21.57 -10.45 4.49
N ARG A 153 -21.96 -10.71 3.24
CA ARG A 153 -21.98 -12.05 2.63
C ARG A 153 -21.08 -12.09 1.40
N GLY A 154 -20.10 -12.99 1.41
CA GLY A 154 -19.23 -13.23 0.26
C GLY A 154 -19.86 -14.19 -0.75
N CYS A 155 -19.52 -14.01 -2.03
CA CYS A 155 -19.87 -14.95 -3.09
C CYS A 155 -18.86 -16.11 -3.16
N PRO A 156 -19.27 -17.34 -3.54
CA PRO A 156 -18.34 -18.47 -3.70
C PRO A 156 -17.19 -18.22 -4.70
N ASN A 157 -17.45 -17.38 -5.70
CA ASN A 157 -16.48 -17.01 -6.74
C ASN A 157 -15.50 -15.92 -6.28
N MET A 158 -15.69 -15.34 -5.09
CA MET A 158 -14.89 -14.23 -4.53
C MET A 158 -14.76 -12.99 -5.42
N ASP A 159 -15.67 -12.82 -6.39
CA ASP A 159 -15.68 -11.71 -7.33
C ASP A 159 -16.52 -10.52 -6.85
N ASP A 160 -17.39 -10.75 -5.86
CA ASP A 160 -18.24 -9.73 -5.25
C ASP A 160 -18.64 -10.08 -3.80
N LEU A 161 -19.24 -9.09 -3.15
CA LEU A 161 -19.72 -9.11 -1.78
C LEU A 161 -21.10 -8.44 -1.70
N HIS A 162 -22.02 -9.03 -0.95
CA HIS A 162 -23.34 -8.47 -0.69
C HIS A 162 -23.44 -7.89 0.73
N ILE A 163 -23.94 -6.66 0.83
CA ILE A 163 -24.08 -5.89 2.06
C ILE A 163 -25.56 -5.85 2.43
N GLY A 164 -25.95 -6.58 3.47
CA GLY A 164 -27.32 -6.61 4.00
C GLY A 164 -27.50 -5.65 5.16
N PHE A 165 -28.69 -5.03 5.24
CA PHE A 165 -29.06 -4.19 6.38
C PHE A 165 -29.69 -5.02 7.50
N PRO A 166 -29.50 -4.65 8.78
CA PRO A 166 -30.15 -5.33 9.88
C PRO A 166 -31.67 -5.20 9.73
N ASN A 167 -32.34 -6.33 9.52
CA ASN A 167 -33.80 -6.37 9.49
C ASN A 167 -34.29 -6.34 10.94
N VAL A 168 -34.80 -5.19 11.38
CA VAL A 168 -35.45 -5.06 12.68
C VAL A 168 -36.78 -5.80 12.59
N ALA A 169 -36.81 -7.02 13.12
CA ALA A 169 -38.03 -7.79 13.36
C ALA A 169 -38.67 -7.40 14.70
#